data_AF-A0A3L7WZA1-F1
#
_entry.id   AF-A0A3L7WZA1-F1
#
_cell.length_a   1.000
_cell.length_b   1.000
_cell.length_c   1.000
_cell.angle_alpha   90.00
_cell.angle_beta   90.00
_cell.angle_gamma   90.00
#
_symmetry.space_group_name_H-M   'P 1'
#
loop_
_entity.id
_entity.type
_entity.pdbx_description
1 polymer ?
#
loop_
_entity_poly.entity_id
_entity_poly.type
_entity_poly.pdbx_seq_one_letter_code
_entity_poly.pdbx_strand_id
1 'polypeptide(L)'
;TYQCKGSNPKLRDRMAVEFLPPAGALPATGAQVSFQTTAKLNTPINSLITNTVTIRSGQETYTRTAALLVRSVDLTASTKTASRSDLLPGQSVAYTLTIVNRGVADAQQSTLSDALPAALTYAPASLVCSSGLCNESGGVISWQGALPSAGSVSLTYSATLNSVLPDRTPLTNTVEIRSSGLADLRRAAVVYARSTNLSASLFDFGGRPNEPGDRFTLSALLRNTGLQSTAADFTLRLPAELSYLPNTLRCGVGNCRLDGERILWSGTLPPRGLVAVQMDVQLSSAVVSGQRIRVQGEMVDQTFGLTHPVSSEMRVALHMMIPLLEGSGIEPPLFLPLIEHRPPPPPAAATPLSPLPTPTPPANPSILPTPTPTPTPAGG
;
A
#
# COMPACT_ATOMS: atom_id res chain seq x y z
N THR A 1 -43.40 -19.88 52.35
CA THR A 1 -42.57 -19.06 51.44
C THR A 1 -41.41 -18.49 52.23
N TYR A 2 -40.18 -18.85 51.91
CA TYR A 2 -38.98 -18.30 52.54
C TYR A 2 -38.89 -16.82 52.16
N GLN A 3 -38.79 -15.91 53.14
CA GLN A 3 -38.63 -14.49 52.87
C GLN A 3 -37.14 -14.18 52.72
N CYS A 4 -36.73 -13.76 51.52
CA CYS A 4 -35.46 -13.06 51.34
C CYS A 4 -35.50 -11.80 52.23
N LYS A 5 -34.39 -11.48 52.90
CA LYS A 5 -34.35 -10.33 53.82
C LYS A 5 -34.60 -9.02 53.07
N GLY A 6 -35.80 -8.46 53.21
CA GLY A 6 -36.20 -7.13 52.73
C GLY A 6 -37.31 -7.18 51.69
N SER A 7 -38.26 -6.24 51.76
CA SER A 7 -39.37 -5.98 50.82
C SER A 7 -38.91 -5.58 49.40
N ASN A 8 -37.62 -5.73 49.12
CA ASN A 8 -36.97 -5.53 47.85
C ASN A 8 -35.67 -6.34 47.94
N PRO A 9 -35.47 -7.44 47.19
CA PRO A 9 -34.27 -8.26 47.25
C PRO A 9 -33.09 -7.50 46.60
N LYS A 10 -32.68 -6.39 47.21
CA LYS A 10 -31.47 -5.69 46.84
C LYS A 10 -30.30 -6.54 47.34
N LEU A 11 -29.56 -7.10 46.38
CA LEU A 11 -28.17 -7.53 46.54
C LEU A 11 -27.50 -6.61 47.56
N ARG A 12 -27.10 -7.14 48.72
CA ARG A 12 -26.22 -6.40 49.63
C ARG A 12 -24.86 -6.22 48.96
N ASP A 13 -24.07 -5.26 49.44
CA ASP A 13 -22.81 -4.72 48.91
C ASP A 13 -21.66 -5.70 48.63
N ARG A 14 -21.92 -7.02 48.59
CA ARG A 14 -20.97 -8.10 48.29
C ARG A 14 -21.52 -9.21 47.38
N MET A 15 -22.60 -8.97 46.62
CA MET A 15 -23.27 -9.97 45.77
C MET A 15 -23.75 -11.24 46.50
N ALA A 16 -23.94 -11.18 47.83
CA ALA A 16 -24.42 -12.32 48.62
C ALA A 16 -25.95 -12.23 48.79
N VAL A 17 -26.65 -13.33 48.51
CA VAL A 17 -28.07 -13.50 48.82
C VAL A 17 -28.17 -14.25 50.16
N GLU A 18 -28.74 -13.60 51.17
CA GLU A 18 -28.94 -14.17 52.51
C GLU A 18 -30.36 -14.74 52.62
N PHE A 19 -30.46 -16.03 52.99
CA PHE A 19 -31.73 -16.72 53.20
C PHE A 19 -31.89 -17.07 54.69
N LEU A 20 -33.05 -16.72 55.27
CA LEU A 20 -33.41 -17.09 56.63
C LEU A 20 -34.65 -18.01 56.61
N PRO A 21 -34.62 -19.18 57.27
CA PRO A 21 -35.80 -20.03 57.37
C PRO A 21 -36.91 -19.37 58.21
N PRO A 22 -38.21 -19.50 57.83
CA PRO A 22 -39.35 -18.83 58.47
C PRO A 22 -39.49 -19.03 59.99
N ALA A 23 -38.85 -20.06 60.57
CA ALA A 23 -38.91 -20.38 61.99
C ALA A 23 -37.53 -20.72 62.61
N GLY A 24 -36.42 -20.31 61.98
CA GLY A 24 -35.07 -20.63 62.47
C GLY A 24 -34.64 -22.10 62.31
N ALA A 25 -35.55 -23.00 61.92
CA ALA A 25 -35.28 -24.41 61.67
C ALA A 25 -35.55 -24.77 60.19
N LEU A 26 -34.69 -25.61 59.62
CA LEU A 26 -34.92 -26.26 58.32
C LEU A 26 -35.83 -27.49 58.51
N PRO A 27 -36.72 -27.81 57.55
CA PRO A 27 -37.47 -29.06 57.57
C PRO A 27 -36.53 -30.27 57.55
N ALA A 28 -36.91 -31.38 58.19
CA ALA A 28 -36.14 -32.63 58.15
C ALA A 28 -35.98 -33.19 56.73
N THR A 29 -36.89 -32.84 55.82
CA THR A 29 -36.85 -33.19 54.39
C THR A 29 -35.94 -32.28 53.56
N GLY A 30 -35.32 -31.27 54.18
CA GLY A 30 -34.51 -30.26 53.52
C GLY A 30 -35.34 -29.11 52.93
N ALA A 31 -34.64 -28.09 52.45
CA ALA A 31 -35.22 -26.96 51.72
C ALA A 31 -34.42 -26.72 50.44
N GLN A 32 -35.13 -26.49 49.33
CA GLN A 32 -34.49 -26.11 48.08
C GLN A 32 -34.48 -24.59 47.94
N VAL A 33 -33.30 -24.04 47.65
CA VAL A 33 -33.13 -22.64 47.29
C VAL A 33 -32.52 -22.59 45.89
N SER A 34 -33.21 -21.93 44.96
CA SER A 34 -32.74 -21.70 43.61
C SER A 34 -32.72 -20.20 43.31
N PHE A 35 -31.70 -19.78 42.57
CA PHE A 35 -31.62 -18.44 42.00
C PHE A 35 -30.90 -18.54 40.66
N GLN A 36 -31.17 -17.58 39.77
CA GLN A 36 -30.47 -17.45 38.50
C GLN A 36 -29.53 -16.26 38.56
N THR A 37 -28.36 -16.40 37.96
CA THR A 37 -27.39 -15.31 37.80
C THR A 37 -26.88 -15.34 36.36
N THR A 38 -26.49 -14.18 35.86
CA THR A 38 -25.87 -14.03 34.54
C THR A 38 -24.41 -13.65 34.75
N ALA A 39 -23.50 -14.34 34.06
CA ALA A 39 -22.09 -13.96 34.07
C ALA A 39 -21.94 -12.54 33.53
N LYS A 40 -20.97 -11.77 34.06
CA LYS A 40 -20.72 -10.41 33.58
C LYS A 40 -20.21 -10.45 32.14
N LEU A 41 -20.59 -9.44 31.36
CA LEU A 41 -19.95 -9.14 30.08
C LEU A 41 -18.42 -9.02 30.30
N ASN A 42 -17.62 -9.60 29.40
CA ASN A 42 -16.14 -9.62 29.46
C ASN A 42 -15.52 -10.50 30.58
N THR A 43 -16.25 -11.48 31.12
CA THR A 43 -15.61 -12.47 32.02
C THR A 43 -14.49 -13.21 31.26
N PRO A 44 -13.25 -13.29 31.78
CA PRO A 44 -12.14 -13.92 31.07
C PRO A 44 -12.44 -15.37 30.69
N ILE A 45 -12.04 -15.74 29.48
CA ILE A 45 -12.14 -17.10 28.94
C ILE A 45 -11.28 -18.03 29.79
N ASN A 46 -11.70 -19.29 29.97
CA ASN A 46 -11.02 -20.29 30.80
C ASN A 46 -10.94 -19.92 32.29
N SER A 47 -11.68 -18.90 32.74
CA SER A 47 -11.83 -18.61 34.16
C SER A 47 -12.89 -19.51 34.78
N LEU A 48 -12.68 -19.83 36.06
CA LEU A 48 -13.64 -20.58 36.87
C LEU A 48 -14.49 -19.60 37.65
N ILE A 49 -15.77 -19.50 37.31
CA ILE A 49 -16.75 -18.80 38.16
C ILE A 49 -17.08 -19.75 39.31
N THR A 50 -16.60 -19.42 40.50
CA THR A 50 -16.90 -20.19 41.72
C THR A 50 -17.99 -19.48 42.51
N ASN A 51 -19.12 -20.15 42.71
CA ASN A 51 -20.15 -19.73 43.64
C ASN A 51 -20.00 -20.50 44.95
N THR A 52 -19.96 -19.78 46.06
CA THR A 52 -19.79 -20.36 47.41
C THR A 52 -21.02 -20.07 48.25
N VAL A 53 -21.65 -21.12 48.77
CA VAL A 53 -22.70 -20.99 49.79
C VAL A 53 -22.12 -21.30 51.16
N THR A 54 -22.48 -20.47 52.13
CA THR A 54 -22.15 -20.66 53.55
C THR A 54 -23.44 -20.90 54.32
N ILE A 55 -23.50 -22.00 55.04
CA ILE A 55 -24.65 -22.43 55.84
C ILE A 55 -24.22 -22.36 57.30
N ARG A 56 -24.96 -21.59 58.12
CA ARG A 56 -24.71 -21.50 59.56
C ARG A 56 -25.80 -22.23 60.32
N SER A 57 -25.41 -23.06 61.29
CA SER A 57 -26.31 -23.79 62.17
C SER A 57 -25.79 -23.69 63.61
N GLY A 58 -26.39 -22.82 64.42
CA GLY A 58 -25.83 -22.49 65.74
C GLY A 58 -24.45 -21.85 65.63
N GLN A 59 -23.44 -22.49 66.23
CA GLN A 59 -22.03 -22.07 66.15
C GLN A 59 -21.28 -22.69 64.96
N GLU A 60 -21.87 -23.70 64.30
CA GLU A 60 -21.24 -24.41 63.19
C GLU A 60 -21.41 -23.68 61.86
N THR A 61 -20.38 -23.73 61.01
CA THR A 61 -20.40 -23.16 59.67
C THR A 61 -19.99 -24.22 58.64
N TYR A 62 -20.87 -24.46 57.67
CA TYR A 62 -20.62 -25.35 56.54
C TYR A 62 -20.48 -24.55 55.25
N THR A 63 -19.52 -24.93 54.41
CA THR A 63 -19.31 -24.30 53.11
C THR A 63 -19.52 -25.32 52.00
N ARG A 64 -20.18 -24.92 50.92
CA ARG A 64 -20.26 -25.68 49.66
C ARG A 64 -19.93 -24.76 48.50
N THR A 65 -19.27 -25.31 47.49
CA THR A 65 -18.87 -24.58 46.30
C THR A 65 -19.40 -25.26 45.05
N ALA A 66 -19.88 -24.48 44.10
CA ALA A 66 -20.15 -24.90 42.74
C ALA A 66 -19.28 -24.06 41.79
N ALA A 67 -18.70 -24.69 40.78
CA ALA A 67 -17.82 -24.04 39.84
C ALA A 67 -18.35 -24.18 38.41
N LEU A 68 -18.29 -23.10 37.65
CA LEU A 68 -18.65 -23.05 36.24
C LEU A 68 -17.45 -22.55 35.44
N LEU A 69 -16.99 -23.34 34.47
CA LEU A 69 -15.95 -22.89 33.53
C LEU A 69 -16.57 -21.95 32.50
N VAL A 70 -16.00 -20.77 32.34
CA VAL A 70 -16.37 -19.84 31.27
C VAL A 70 -15.84 -20.36 29.95
N ARG A 71 -16.71 -21.02 29.18
CA ARG A 71 -16.41 -21.46 27.83
C ARG A 71 -16.69 -20.33 26.85
N SER A 72 -15.79 -20.13 25.90
CA SER A 72 -15.99 -19.15 24.82
C SER A 72 -15.52 -19.70 23.49
N VAL A 73 -15.98 -19.04 22.44
CA VAL A 73 -15.41 -19.11 21.10
C VAL A 73 -14.32 -18.04 20.98
N ASP A 74 -13.22 -18.35 20.30
CA ASP A 74 -12.18 -17.36 19.96
C ASP A 74 -11.78 -17.52 18.49
N LEU A 75 -12.27 -16.61 17.65
CA LEU A 75 -11.96 -16.60 16.22
C LEU A 75 -10.79 -15.68 15.84
N THR A 76 -10.17 -15.01 16.81
CA THR A 76 -9.20 -13.93 16.56
C THR A 76 -7.94 -14.40 15.83
N ALA A 77 -7.62 -15.69 15.88
CA ALA A 77 -6.50 -16.28 15.15
C ALA A 77 -6.79 -16.56 13.67
N SER A 78 -8.00 -16.28 13.18
CA SER A 78 -8.35 -16.48 11.78
C SER A 78 -7.54 -15.56 10.86
N THR A 79 -7.22 -16.03 9.65
CA THR A 79 -6.35 -15.34 8.69
C THR A 79 -6.92 -15.34 7.29
N LYS A 80 -6.47 -14.37 6.49
CA LYS A 80 -6.66 -14.33 5.03
C LYS A 80 -5.34 -13.99 4.37
N THR A 81 -4.96 -14.77 3.37
CA THR A 81 -3.71 -14.57 2.61
C THR A 81 -3.99 -14.63 1.12
N ALA A 82 -3.10 -14.02 0.35
CA ALA A 82 -3.06 -14.09 -1.10
C ALA A 82 -1.80 -14.86 -1.53
N SER A 83 -1.88 -15.63 -2.61
CA SER A 83 -0.75 -16.42 -3.13
C SER A 83 0.37 -15.57 -3.73
N ARG A 84 0.12 -14.27 -3.96
CA ARG A 84 1.07 -13.32 -4.55
C ARG A 84 0.75 -11.89 -4.13
N SER A 85 1.76 -11.03 -4.13
CA SER A 85 1.65 -9.61 -3.79
C SER A 85 1.31 -8.70 -4.98
N ASP A 86 1.46 -9.20 -6.21
CA ASP A 86 1.38 -8.40 -7.43
C ASP A 86 0.61 -9.15 -8.53
N LEU A 87 -0.23 -8.41 -9.28
CA LEU A 87 -1.01 -8.91 -10.41
C LEU A 87 -0.82 -8.05 -11.64
N LEU A 88 -0.56 -8.69 -12.78
CA LEU A 88 -0.75 -8.07 -14.10
C LEU A 88 -2.19 -8.31 -14.58
N PRO A 89 -2.72 -7.46 -15.47
CA PRO A 89 -3.96 -7.74 -16.18
C PRO A 89 -3.94 -9.16 -16.80
N GLY A 90 -5.04 -9.89 -16.62
CA GLY A 90 -5.20 -11.30 -17.01
C GLY A 90 -4.64 -12.32 -16.02
N GLN A 91 -3.85 -11.92 -15.01
CA GLN A 91 -3.35 -12.85 -14.00
C GLN A 91 -4.37 -13.13 -12.91
N SER A 92 -4.29 -14.33 -12.36
CA SER A 92 -5.09 -14.75 -11.20
C SER A 92 -4.27 -14.74 -9.91
N VAL A 93 -4.98 -14.51 -8.80
CA VAL A 93 -4.51 -14.70 -7.42
C VAL A 93 -5.42 -15.73 -6.74
N ALA A 94 -4.81 -16.62 -5.96
CA ALA A 94 -5.54 -17.50 -5.07
C ALA A 94 -5.57 -16.88 -3.67
N TYR A 95 -6.75 -16.83 -3.07
CA TYR A 95 -6.93 -16.45 -1.68
C TYR A 95 -7.10 -17.69 -0.82
N THR A 96 -6.48 -17.68 0.36
CA THR A 96 -6.66 -18.72 1.38
C THR A 96 -7.16 -18.06 2.65
N LEU A 97 -8.30 -18.51 3.13
CA LEU A 97 -8.89 -18.09 4.38
C LEU A 97 -8.85 -19.26 5.35
N THR A 98 -8.34 -19.02 6.55
CA THR A 98 -8.30 -20.02 7.60
C THR A 98 -9.06 -19.46 8.79
N ILE A 99 -10.22 -20.06 9.07
CA ILE A 99 -11.04 -19.73 10.24
C ILE A 99 -10.59 -20.68 11.35
N VAL A 100 -10.16 -20.15 12.49
CA VAL A 100 -9.64 -20.95 13.62
C VAL A 100 -10.42 -20.60 14.86
N ASN A 101 -10.95 -21.60 15.57
CA ASN A 101 -11.54 -21.45 16.89
C ASN A 101 -10.54 -21.90 17.96
N ARG A 102 -9.84 -20.96 18.60
CA ARG A 102 -8.95 -21.24 19.74
C ARG A 102 -9.68 -21.34 21.08
N GLY A 103 -11.00 -21.16 21.06
CA GLY A 103 -11.85 -21.25 22.23
C GLY A 103 -12.11 -22.70 22.66
N VAL A 104 -12.60 -22.85 23.89
CA VAL A 104 -13.01 -24.14 24.48
C VAL A 104 -14.52 -24.40 24.33
N ALA A 105 -15.26 -23.50 23.68
CA ALA A 105 -16.62 -23.71 23.22
C ALA A 105 -16.66 -23.90 21.71
N ASP A 106 -17.62 -24.68 21.24
CA ASP A 106 -17.91 -24.83 19.81
C ASP A 106 -18.66 -23.59 19.29
N ALA A 107 -18.27 -23.10 18.12
CA ALA A 107 -19.00 -22.07 17.38
C ALA A 107 -20.05 -22.75 16.51
N GLN A 108 -21.32 -22.73 16.93
CA GLN A 108 -22.38 -23.54 16.29
C GLN A 108 -22.82 -23.01 14.91
N GLN A 109 -22.87 -21.68 14.74
CA GLN A 109 -23.29 -21.04 13.49
C GLN A 109 -22.41 -19.83 13.19
N SER A 110 -21.29 -20.08 12.52
CA SER A 110 -20.43 -19.02 12.03
C SER A 110 -20.72 -18.78 10.55
N THR A 111 -20.66 -17.51 10.15
CA THR A 111 -20.80 -17.10 8.76
C THR A 111 -19.61 -16.28 8.33
N LEU A 112 -19.32 -16.34 7.03
CA LEU A 112 -18.27 -15.60 6.38
C LEU A 112 -18.85 -14.93 5.14
N SER A 113 -18.49 -13.67 4.93
CA SER A 113 -18.81 -12.90 3.72
C SER A 113 -17.57 -12.18 3.23
N ASP A 114 -17.27 -12.32 1.94
CA ASP A 114 -16.04 -11.84 1.33
C ASP A 114 -16.33 -11.36 -0.08
N ALA A 115 -16.49 -10.05 -0.24
CA ALA A 115 -16.76 -9.42 -1.52
C ALA A 115 -15.45 -9.10 -2.23
N LEU A 116 -15.28 -9.64 -3.44
CA LEU A 116 -14.14 -9.33 -4.27
C LEU A 116 -14.11 -7.84 -4.62
N PRO A 117 -12.92 -7.21 -4.65
CA PRO A 117 -12.74 -5.88 -5.24
C PRO A 117 -13.27 -5.85 -6.68
N ALA A 118 -13.89 -4.75 -7.10
CA ALA A 118 -14.54 -4.63 -8.42
C ALA A 118 -13.62 -4.91 -9.62
N ALA A 119 -12.30 -4.75 -9.47
CA ALA A 119 -11.32 -5.05 -10.51
C ALA A 119 -11.01 -6.56 -10.65
N LEU A 120 -11.42 -7.37 -9.68
CA LEU A 120 -11.22 -8.81 -9.66
C LEU A 120 -12.52 -9.53 -10.01
N THR A 121 -12.42 -10.57 -10.83
CA THR A 121 -13.53 -11.47 -11.14
C THR A 121 -13.24 -12.85 -10.60
N TYR A 122 -14.22 -13.45 -9.94
CA TYR A 122 -14.11 -14.81 -9.42
C TYR A 122 -13.80 -15.81 -10.55
N ALA A 123 -12.88 -16.73 -10.29
CA ALA A 123 -12.58 -17.83 -11.20
C ALA A 123 -13.57 -18.99 -10.93
N PRO A 124 -14.42 -19.36 -11.90
CA PRO A 124 -15.40 -20.43 -11.71
C PRO A 124 -14.77 -21.74 -11.25
N ALA A 125 -15.51 -22.51 -10.45
CA ALA A 125 -15.08 -23.81 -9.91
C ALA A 125 -13.77 -23.79 -9.08
N SER A 126 -13.30 -22.62 -8.64
CA SER A 126 -12.10 -22.51 -7.79
C SER A 126 -12.37 -22.54 -6.29
N LEU A 127 -13.63 -22.32 -5.88
CA LEU A 127 -14.03 -22.31 -4.47
C LEU A 127 -14.03 -23.73 -3.89
N VAL A 128 -13.23 -23.92 -2.85
CA VAL A 128 -13.16 -25.15 -2.05
C VAL A 128 -13.20 -24.77 -0.58
N CYS A 129 -14.01 -25.48 0.20
CA CYS A 129 -14.02 -25.39 1.65
C CYS A 129 -13.76 -26.77 2.26
N SER A 130 -12.96 -26.84 3.32
CA SER A 130 -12.62 -28.11 3.99
C SER A 130 -13.81 -28.73 4.75
N SER A 131 -14.78 -27.89 5.14
CA SER A 131 -16.03 -28.28 5.79
C SER A 131 -17.04 -27.14 5.72
N GLY A 132 -18.28 -27.40 6.13
CA GLY A 132 -19.38 -26.43 6.03
C GLY A 132 -19.87 -26.25 4.60
N LEU A 133 -20.68 -25.22 4.39
CA LEU A 133 -21.27 -24.89 3.10
C LEU A 133 -20.63 -23.61 2.60
N CYS A 134 -19.84 -23.71 1.53
CA CYS A 134 -19.33 -22.56 0.80
C CYS A 134 -20.16 -22.30 -0.46
N ASN A 135 -20.39 -21.04 -0.77
CA ASN A 135 -21.10 -20.61 -1.98
C ASN A 135 -20.48 -19.33 -2.53
N GLU A 136 -20.59 -19.14 -3.84
CA GLU A 136 -20.22 -17.89 -4.51
C GLU A 136 -21.43 -17.37 -5.28
N SER A 137 -21.67 -16.06 -5.17
CA SER A 137 -22.69 -15.40 -5.96
C SER A 137 -22.28 -13.95 -6.24
N GLY A 138 -22.18 -13.59 -7.52
CA GLY A 138 -21.95 -12.21 -7.94
C GLY A 138 -20.62 -11.61 -7.47
N GLY A 139 -19.57 -12.43 -7.31
CA GLY A 139 -18.27 -12.01 -6.78
C GLY A 139 -18.21 -11.94 -5.26
N VAL A 140 -19.23 -12.43 -4.56
CA VAL A 140 -19.25 -12.53 -3.09
C VAL A 140 -19.08 -14.00 -2.69
N ILE A 141 -17.97 -14.29 -2.03
CA ILE A 141 -17.72 -15.60 -1.42
C ILE A 141 -18.39 -15.63 -0.06
N SER A 142 -19.16 -16.69 0.19
CA SER A 142 -19.88 -16.90 1.43
C SER A 142 -19.60 -18.28 1.99
N TRP A 143 -19.63 -18.39 3.31
CA TRP A 143 -19.56 -19.67 3.98
C TRP A 143 -20.38 -19.70 5.25
N GLN A 144 -20.93 -20.87 5.55
CA GLN A 144 -21.66 -21.13 6.77
C GLN A 144 -21.29 -22.50 7.32
N GLY A 145 -21.04 -22.57 8.62
CA GLY A 145 -20.79 -23.84 9.28
C GLY A 145 -20.48 -23.71 10.77
N ALA A 146 -20.35 -24.88 11.40
CA ALA A 146 -19.88 -24.99 12.77
C ALA A 146 -18.34 -25.08 12.82
N LEU A 147 -17.72 -24.51 13.85
CA LEU A 147 -16.33 -24.75 14.21
C LEU A 147 -16.26 -25.37 15.61
N PRO A 148 -15.86 -26.65 15.73
CA PRO A 148 -15.56 -27.24 17.03
C PRO A 148 -14.52 -26.43 17.81
N SER A 149 -14.51 -26.59 19.13
CA SER A 149 -13.42 -26.12 19.99
C SER A 149 -12.06 -26.64 19.49
N ALA A 150 -11.04 -25.77 19.49
CA ALA A 150 -9.74 -26.00 18.87
C ALA A 150 -9.75 -26.36 17.36
N GLY A 151 -10.91 -26.28 16.70
CA GLY A 151 -11.08 -26.64 15.29
C GLY A 151 -10.71 -25.51 14.32
N SER A 152 -10.53 -25.88 13.06
CA SER A 152 -10.28 -24.93 11.97
C SER A 152 -10.96 -25.34 10.66
N VAL A 153 -11.29 -24.35 9.85
CA VAL A 153 -11.81 -24.52 8.49
C VAL A 153 -10.94 -23.71 7.53
N SER A 154 -10.58 -24.32 6.40
CA SER A 154 -9.87 -23.65 5.31
C SER A 154 -10.80 -23.45 4.12
N LEU A 155 -10.75 -22.26 3.53
CA LEU A 155 -11.42 -21.91 2.29
C LEU A 155 -10.39 -21.38 1.30
N THR A 156 -10.46 -21.86 0.06
CA THR A 156 -9.63 -21.36 -1.03
C THR A 156 -10.50 -20.98 -2.21
N TYR A 157 -10.17 -19.88 -2.87
CA TYR A 157 -10.78 -19.47 -4.13
C TYR A 157 -9.81 -18.62 -4.94
N SER A 158 -10.03 -18.53 -6.25
CA SER A 158 -9.20 -17.74 -7.14
C SER A 158 -9.99 -16.58 -7.76
N ALA A 159 -9.30 -15.48 -8.04
CA ALA A 159 -9.86 -14.34 -8.77
C ALA A 159 -8.85 -13.77 -9.76
N THR A 160 -9.33 -13.27 -10.90
CA THR A 160 -8.51 -12.74 -12.00
C THR A 160 -8.67 -11.24 -12.11
N LEU A 161 -7.55 -10.52 -12.30
CA LEU A 161 -7.56 -9.09 -12.60
C LEU A 161 -7.91 -8.88 -14.07
N ASN A 162 -9.12 -8.39 -14.34
CA ASN A 162 -9.62 -8.26 -15.72
C ASN A 162 -9.45 -6.86 -16.31
N SER A 163 -9.04 -5.89 -15.50
CA SER A 163 -8.85 -4.51 -15.93
C SER A 163 -7.39 -4.08 -15.81
N VAL A 164 -7.03 -3.15 -16.70
CA VAL A 164 -5.77 -2.43 -16.59
C VAL A 164 -5.97 -1.28 -15.61
N LEU A 165 -5.11 -1.22 -14.59
CA LEU A 165 -5.13 -0.19 -13.56
C LEU A 165 -3.80 0.57 -13.54
N PRO A 166 -3.76 1.80 -13.01
CA PRO A 166 -2.51 2.49 -12.74
C PRO A 166 -1.55 1.61 -11.91
N ASP A 167 -0.25 1.71 -12.18
CA ASP A 167 0.74 0.89 -11.47
C ASP A 167 0.67 1.13 -9.96
N ARG A 168 0.79 0.05 -9.19
CA ARG A 168 0.67 0.01 -7.73
C ARG A 168 -0.71 0.36 -7.17
N THR A 169 -1.78 0.23 -7.95
CA THR A 169 -3.14 0.33 -7.38
C THR A 169 -3.38 -0.80 -6.38
N PRO A 170 -3.72 -0.51 -5.11
CA PRO A 170 -3.96 -1.56 -4.11
C PRO A 170 -5.34 -2.21 -4.31
N LEU A 171 -5.34 -3.53 -4.45
CA LEU A 171 -6.51 -4.41 -4.49
C LEU A 171 -6.68 -5.05 -3.10
N THR A 172 -7.45 -4.40 -2.24
CA THR A 172 -7.68 -4.85 -0.86
C THR A 172 -8.92 -5.73 -0.80
N ASN A 173 -8.73 -7.02 -0.54
CA ASN A 173 -9.81 -7.98 -0.44
C ASN A 173 -10.11 -8.27 1.04
N THR A 174 -11.28 -7.87 1.54
CA THR A 174 -11.64 -7.94 2.97
C THR A 174 -12.74 -8.96 3.22
N VAL A 175 -12.47 -9.90 4.12
CA VAL A 175 -13.45 -10.84 4.63
C VAL A 175 -13.99 -10.39 5.98
N GLU A 176 -15.28 -10.64 6.18
CA GLU A 176 -15.99 -10.46 7.44
C GLU A 176 -16.49 -11.82 7.96
N ILE A 177 -16.13 -12.14 9.20
CA ILE A 177 -16.47 -13.39 9.88
C ILE A 177 -17.39 -13.02 11.05
N ARG A 178 -18.54 -13.67 11.12
CA ARG A 178 -19.53 -13.48 12.18
C ARG A 178 -19.78 -14.79 12.92
N SER A 179 -20.02 -14.68 14.21
CA SER A 179 -20.43 -15.79 15.06
C SER A 179 -21.24 -15.27 16.23
N SER A 180 -22.22 -16.04 16.71
CA SER A 180 -23.13 -15.62 17.78
C SER A 180 -22.37 -15.24 19.05
N GLY A 181 -22.64 -14.05 19.60
CA GLY A 181 -22.04 -13.58 20.84
C GLY A 181 -20.61 -13.05 20.71
N LEU A 182 -20.08 -12.94 19.48
CA LEU A 182 -18.81 -12.30 19.18
C LEU A 182 -19.04 -11.03 18.35
N ALA A 183 -18.11 -10.08 18.47
CA ALA A 183 -18.04 -8.96 17.53
C ALA A 183 -17.57 -9.43 16.15
N ASP A 184 -18.04 -8.77 15.10
CA ASP A 184 -17.66 -9.06 13.72
C ASP A 184 -16.13 -8.96 13.56
N LEU A 185 -15.52 -10.00 13.01
CA LEU A 185 -14.08 -10.09 12.80
C LEU A 185 -13.75 -9.83 11.33
N ARG A 186 -12.85 -8.88 11.06
CA ARG A 186 -12.39 -8.57 9.70
C ARG A 186 -10.95 -9.00 9.46
N ARG A 187 -10.68 -9.58 8.30
CA ARG A 187 -9.33 -9.88 7.81
C ARG A 187 -9.20 -9.41 6.38
N ALA A 188 -8.01 -8.97 5.99
CA ALA A 188 -7.77 -8.48 4.65
C ALA A 188 -6.47 -9.05 4.10
N ALA A 189 -6.44 -9.25 2.79
CA ALA A 189 -5.23 -9.45 2.02
C ALA A 189 -5.14 -8.35 0.96
N VAL A 190 -3.94 -7.82 0.75
CA VAL A 190 -3.68 -6.75 -0.22
C VAL A 190 -2.77 -7.27 -1.30
N VAL A 191 -3.17 -7.03 -2.55
CA VAL A 191 -2.40 -7.32 -3.77
C VAL A 191 -2.29 -6.04 -4.55
N TYR A 192 -1.18 -5.78 -5.23
CA TYR A 192 -0.99 -4.58 -6.05
C TYR A 192 -1.21 -4.91 -7.52
N ALA A 193 -2.10 -4.16 -8.17
CA ALA A 193 -2.18 -4.18 -9.62
C ALA A 193 -0.91 -3.52 -10.19
N ARG A 194 -0.27 -4.20 -11.14
CA ARG A 194 0.93 -3.76 -11.81
C ARG A 194 0.61 -3.49 -13.27
N SER A 195 1.20 -2.42 -13.79
CA SER A 195 1.14 -2.10 -15.20
C SER A 195 2.46 -1.50 -15.66
N THR A 196 2.65 -1.48 -16.96
CA THR A 196 3.66 -0.66 -17.59
C THR A 196 3.30 0.81 -17.42
N ASN A 197 4.31 1.68 -17.47
CA ASN A 197 4.07 3.10 -17.36
C ASN A 197 5.00 3.86 -18.30
N LEU A 198 4.41 4.30 -19.43
CA LEU A 198 5.11 5.02 -20.49
C LEU A 198 4.96 6.55 -20.38
N SER A 199 4.22 7.03 -19.38
CA SER A 199 3.91 8.46 -19.18
C SER A 199 5.12 9.34 -18.86
N ALA A 200 6.26 8.74 -18.49
CA ALA A 200 7.50 9.44 -18.22
C ALA A 200 8.35 9.72 -19.49
N SER A 201 7.83 9.38 -20.67
CA SER A 201 8.47 9.70 -21.94
C SER A 201 8.43 11.22 -22.19
N LEU A 202 9.46 11.77 -22.83
CA LEU A 202 9.60 13.22 -23.03
C LEU A 202 10.40 13.56 -24.29
N PHE A 203 10.42 14.83 -24.69
CA PHE A 203 11.31 15.33 -25.74
C PHE A 203 12.46 16.16 -25.15
N ASP A 204 13.65 15.96 -25.69
CA ASP A 204 14.84 16.76 -25.45
C ASP A 204 15.27 17.48 -26.74
N PHE A 205 15.73 18.73 -26.61
CA PHE A 205 15.97 19.67 -27.72
C PHE A 205 17.46 19.97 -27.93
N GLY A 206 18.36 19.04 -27.58
CA GLY A 206 19.79 19.14 -27.93
C GLY A 206 20.63 20.08 -27.03
N GLY A 207 20.07 20.57 -25.92
CA GLY A 207 20.84 21.18 -24.84
C GLY A 207 21.45 22.57 -25.09
N ARG A 208 20.96 23.33 -26.10
CA ARG A 208 21.33 24.73 -26.33
C ARG A 208 20.08 25.59 -26.57
N PRO A 209 20.12 26.91 -26.27
CA PRO A 209 19.07 27.81 -26.74
C PRO A 209 19.00 27.75 -28.27
N ASN A 210 17.82 27.48 -28.83
CA ASN A 210 17.63 27.35 -30.28
C ASN A 210 17.11 28.68 -30.84
N GLU A 211 17.86 29.28 -31.76
CA GLU A 211 17.52 30.53 -32.45
C GLU A 211 16.71 30.27 -33.73
N PRO A 212 15.93 31.26 -34.23
CA PRO A 212 15.24 31.15 -35.51
C PRO A 212 16.21 30.76 -36.64
N GLY A 213 15.90 29.69 -37.38
CA GLY A 213 16.78 29.19 -38.43
C GLY A 213 17.85 28.19 -37.97
N ASP A 214 17.88 27.80 -36.69
CA ASP A 214 18.84 26.79 -36.21
C ASP A 214 18.48 25.36 -36.64
N ARG A 215 19.53 24.54 -36.74
CA ARG A 215 19.44 23.08 -36.84
C ARG A 215 19.85 22.46 -35.52
N PHE A 216 19.03 21.55 -35.01
CA PHE A 216 19.32 20.85 -33.76
C PHE A 216 18.77 19.43 -33.78
N THR A 217 19.31 18.58 -32.90
CA THR A 217 18.82 17.23 -32.70
C THR A 217 17.64 17.23 -31.73
N LEU A 218 16.48 16.79 -32.21
CA LEU A 218 15.32 16.48 -31.40
C LEU A 218 15.38 15.01 -30.98
N SER A 219 15.37 14.75 -29.67
CA SER A 219 15.38 13.40 -29.11
C SER A 219 14.06 13.11 -28.40
N ALA A 220 13.30 12.13 -28.88
CA ALA A 220 12.20 11.53 -28.13
C ALA A 220 12.77 10.44 -27.21
N LEU A 221 12.69 10.68 -25.90
CA LEU A 221 13.16 9.79 -24.84
C LEU A 221 11.98 8.93 -24.37
N LEU A 222 11.84 7.73 -24.96
CA LEU A 222 10.76 6.78 -24.69
C LEU A 222 11.09 5.96 -23.44
N ARG A 223 10.32 6.13 -22.38
CA ARG A 223 10.67 5.64 -21.05
C ARG A 223 9.61 4.72 -20.49
N ASN A 224 9.99 3.49 -20.13
CA ASN A 224 9.14 2.58 -19.37
C ASN A 224 9.57 2.59 -17.91
N THR A 225 8.75 3.18 -17.04
CA THR A 225 9.00 3.22 -15.59
C THR A 225 8.45 2.02 -14.84
N GLY A 226 7.68 1.16 -15.52
CA GLY A 226 7.13 -0.07 -14.98
C GLY A 226 8.19 -1.16 -14.76
N LEU A 227 7.77 -2.23 -14.10
CA LEU A 227 8.63 -3.40 -13.81
C LEU A 227 8.56 -4.51 -14.86
N GLN A 228 7.72 -4.35 -15.89
CA GLN A 228 7.56 -5.33 -16.96
C GLN A 228 8.02 -4.73 -18.28
N SER A 229 8.54 -5.58 -19.17
CA SER A 229 8.76 -5.21 -20.57
C SER A 229 7.42 -5.01 -21.27
N THR A 230 7.37 -4.10 -22.23
CA THR A 230 6.17 -3.92 -23.06
C THR A 230 6.52 -3.67 -24.51
N ALA A 231 5.72 -4.25 -25.41
CA ALA A 231 5.70 -3.80 -26.79
C ALA A 231 4.99 -2.44 -26.83
N ALA A 232 5.59 -1.46 -27.50
CA ALA A 232 5.03 -0.14 -27.62
C ALA A 232 5.24 0.45 -29.01
N ASP A 233 4.29 1.29 -29.40
CA ASP A 233 4.38 2.13 -30.58
C ASP A 233 4.44 3.59 -30.16
N PHE A 234 5.25 4.36 -30.86
CA PHE A 234 5.38 5.80 -30.69
C PHE A 234 5.03 6.50 -31.98
N THR A 235 4.23 7.56 -31.90
CA THR A 235 3.91 8.43 -33.02
C THR A 235 4.21 9.88 -32.66
N LEU A 236 4.94 10.58 -33.51
CA LEU A 236 5.20 12.02 -33.44
C LEU A 236 4.75 12.67 -34.74
N ARG A 237 3.98 13.75 -34.65
CA ARG A 237 3.80 14.70 -35.76
C ARG A 237 4.54 15.98 -35.41
N LEU A 238 5.47 16.38 -36.26
CA LEU A 238 6.21 17.63 -36.04
C LEU A 238 5.25 18.82 -36.16
N PRO A 239 5.40 19.84 -35.29
CA PRO A 239 4.66 21.09 -35.43
C PRO A 239 5.18 21.87 -36.64
N ALA A 240 4.37 22.79 -37.18
CA ALA A 240 4.67 23.48 -38.44
C ALA A 240 5.95 24.34 -38.40
N GLU A 241 6.40 24.72 -37.20
CA GLU A 241 7.62 25.48 -36.96
C GLU A 241 8.90 24.64 -37.15
N LEU A 242 8.79 23.30 -37.14
CA LEU A 242 9.91 22.39 -37.26
C LEU A 242 9.81 21.58 -38.55
N SER A 243 10.88 21.58 -39.34
CA SER A 243 11.00 20.70 -40.51
C SER A 243 12.03 19.60 -40.27
N TYR A 244 11.67 18.36 -40.62
CA TYR A 244 12.57 17.21 -40.51
C TYR A 244 13.69 17.28 -41.55
N LEU A 245 14.93 17.01 -41.14
CA LEU A 245 16.07 16.85 -42.05
C LEU A 245 16.17 15.39 -42.51
N PRO A 246 16.00 15.09 -43.81
CA PRO A 246 16.02 13.71 -44.31
C PRO A 246 17.29 12.95 -43.95
N ASN A 247 17.15 11.63 -43.77
CA ASN A 247 18.25 10.69 -43.46
C ASN A 247 18.98 10.95 -42.12
N THR A 248 18.34 11.66 -41.19
CA THR A 248 18.90 11.91 -39.84
C THR A 248 18.22 11.10 -38.73
N LEU A 249 17.15 10.38 -39.05
CA LEU A 249 16.41 9.55 -38.11
C LEU A 249 17.28 8.38 -37.60
N ARG A 250 17.47 8.32 -36.28
CA ARG A 250 18.21 7.30 -35.56
C ARG A 250 17.35 6.75 -34.45
N CYS A 251 17.28 5.44 -34.36
CA CYS A 251 16.43 4.77 -33.38
C CYS A 251 17.31 3.81 -32.62
N GLY A 252 17.28 3.91 -31.29
CA GLY A 252 18.08 3.05 -30.42
C GLY A 252 17.72 1.59 -30.62
N VAL A 253 16.99 1.00 -29.67
CA VAL A 253 16.42 -0.34 -29.87
C VAL A 253 15.05 -0.20 -30.55
N GLY A 254 14.72 -1.11 -31.47
CA GLY A 254 13.45 -1.11 -32.19
C GLY A 254 13.57 -0.57 -33.62
N ASN A 255 12.43 -0.36 -34.26
CA ASN A 255 12.33 0.10 -35.64
C ASN A 255 11.69 1.47 -35.68
N CYS A 256 12.17 2.34 -36.55
CA CYS A 256 11.48 3.59 -36.82
C CYS A 256 11.48 3.90 -38.29
N ARG A 257 10.48 4.71 -38.67
CA ARG A 257 10.28 5.12 -40.04
C ARG A 257 9.56 6.46 -40.07
N LEU A 258 9.73 7.14 -41.20
CA LEU A 258 8.90 8.28 -41.55
C LEU A 258 7.70 7.76 -42.37
N ASP A 259 6.50 8.18 -42.02
CA ASP A 259 5.24 7.90 -42.72
C ASP A 259 4.52 9.22 -42.98
N GLY A 260 4.74 9.79 -44.17
CA GLY A 260 4.35 11.18 -44.48
C GLY A 260 5.04 12.17 -43.54
N GLU A 261 4.25 12.95 -42.80
CA GLU A 261 4.74 13.91 -41.80
C GLU A 261 4.87 13.32 -40.38
N ARG A 262 4.65 12.00 -40.23
CA ARG A 262 4.70 11.32 -38.94
C ARG A 262 5.97 10.51 -38.80
N ILE A 263 6.58 10.60 -37.62
CA ILE A 263 7.67 9.74 -37.21
C ILE A 263 7.08 8.64 -36.35
N LEU A 264 7.28 7.41 -36.78
CA LEU A 264 6.78 6.22 -36.12
C LEU A 264 7.97 5.46 -35.54
N TRP A 265 7.81 4.94 -34.32
CA TRP A 265 8.71 3.95 -33.76
C TRP A 265 7.90 2.78 -33.20
N SER A 266 8.42 1.57 -33.32
CA SER A 266 7.85 0.36 -32.72
C SER A 266 8.95 -0.54 -32.17
N GLY A 267 8.71 -1.12 -31.00
CA GLY A 267 9.68 -2.01 -30.37
C GLY A 267 9.30 -2.43 -28.97
N THR A 268 10.21 -3.13 -28.31
CA THR A 268 10.03 -3.56 -26.91
C THR A 268 10.83 -2.66 -25.98
N LEU A 269 10.15 -2.04 -25.01
CA LEU A 269 10.78 -1.29 -23.92
C LEU A 269 10.99 -2.20 -22.71
N PRO A 270 12.24 -2.45 -22.27
CA PRO A 270 12.50 -3.27 -21.09
C PRO A 270 12.01 -2.59 -19.80
N PRO A 271 11.89 -3.34 -18.69
CA PRO A 271 11.59 -2.78 -17.38
C PRO A 271 12.57 -1.66 -17.01
N ARG A 272 12.05 -0.52 -16.54
CA ARG A 272 12.88 0.67 -16.20
C ARG A 272 13.76 1.16 -17.37
N GLY A 273 13.40 0.77 -18.59
CA GLY A 273 14.16 1.04 -19.81
C GLY A 273 13.96 2.44 -20.36
N LEU A 274 14.92 2.84 -21.18
CA LEU A 274 14.90 4.07 -21.95
C LEU A 274 15.37 3.77 -23.37
N VAL A 275 14.62 4.23 -24.36
CA VAL A 275 15.01 4.21 -25.78
C VAL A 275 14.95 5.64 -26.30
N ALA A 276 15.97 6.05 -27.06
CA ALA A 276 15.98 7.33 -27.74
C ALA A 276 15.64 7.15 -29.23
N VAL A 277 14.71 7.97 -29.72
CA VAL A 277 14.46 8.20 -31.15
C VAL A 277 14.91 9.61 -31.46
N GLN A 278 15.99 9.75 -32.23
CA GLN A 278 16.65 11.01 -32.51
C GLN A 278 16.48 11.37 -33.97
N MET A 279 16.33 12.65 -34.25
CA MET A 279 16.21 13.21 -35.60
C MET A 279 16.78 14.62 -35.58
N ASP A 280 17.38 15.05 -36.68
CA ASP A 280 17.74 16.46 -36.81
C ASP A 280 16.56 17.21 -37.44
N VAL A 281 16.26 18.37 -36.86
CA VAL A 281 15.19 19.26 -37.31
C VAL A 281 15.74 20.66 -37.55
N GLN A 282 15.08 21.37 -38.44
CA GLN A 282 15.34 22.76 -38.76
C GLN A 282 14.20 23.61 -38.20
N LEU A 283 14.55 24.55 -37.32
CA LEU A 283 13.63 25.56 -36.81
C LEU A 283 13.39 26.61 -37.90
N SER A 284 12.12 26.94 -38.15
CA SER A 284 11.73 27.96 -39.12
C SER A 284 12.35 29.32 -38.77
N SER A 285 12.86 30.05 -39.77
CA SER A 285 13.34 31.42 -39.58
C SER A 285 12.22 32.43 -39.31
N ALA A 286 10.95 32.02 -39.50
CA ALA A 286 9.78 32.87 -39.25
C ALA A 286 9.31 32.88 -37.79
N VAL A 287 9.89 32.04 -36.91
CA VAL A 287 9.53 32.04 -35.49
C VAL A 287 10.12 33.25 -34.76
N VAL A 288 9.40 33.75 -33.75
CA VAL A 288 9.83 34.92 -32.99
C VAL A 288 10.55 34.48 -31.71
N SER A 289 11.55 35.26 -31.30
CA SER A 289 12.20 35.09 -29.99
C SER A 289 11.17 35.03 -28.85
N GLY A 290 11.36 34.07 -27.93
CA GLY A 290 10.46 33.86 -26.80
C GLY A 290 9.20 33.05 -27.13
N GLN A 291 8.94 32.75 -28.42
CA GLN A 291 7.85 31.87 -28.82
C GLN A 291 8.03 30.49 -28.17
N ARG A 292 6.91 29.90 -27.74
CA ARG A 292 6.85 28.55 -27.19
C ARG A 292 6.44 27.59 -28.29
N ILE A 293 7.28 26.61 -28.57
CA ILE A 293 7.02 25.55 -29.54
C ILE A 293 6.73 24.28 -28.77
N ARG A 294 5.51 23.79 -28.91
CA ARG A 294 5.07 22.56 -28.27
C ARG A 294 5.23 21.40 -29.24
N VAL A 295 5.96 20.37 -28.81
CA VAL A 295 6.07 19.09 -29.52
C VAL A 295 5.19 18.07 -28.80
N GLN A 296 4.38 17.34 -29.57
CA GLN A 296 3.44 16.34 -29.05
C GLN A 296 3.59 15.03 -29.80
N GLY A 297 3.57 13.94 -29.05
CA GLY A 297 3.52 12.58 -29.57
C GLY A 297 2.66 11.69 -28.68
N GLU A 298 2.56 10.44 -29.08
CA GLU A 298 1.71 9.44 -28.43
C GLU A 298 2.50 8.14 -28.29
N MET A 299 2.50 7.59 -27.09
CA MET A 299 3.01 6.25 -26.79
C MET A 299 1.81 5.32 -26.58
N VAL A 300 1.74 4.23 -27.35
CA VAL A 300 0.72 3.19 -27.20
C VAL A 300 1.41 1.94 -26.67
N ASP A 301 1.02 1.50 -25.48
CA ASP A 301 1.36 0.20 -24.94
C ASP A 301 0.53 -0.87 -25.64
N GLN A 302 1.16 -1.72 -26.44
CA GLN A 302 0.50 -2.79 -27.19
C GLN A 302 0.13 -4.00 -26.31
N THR A 303 0.76 -4.13 -25.14
CA THR A 303 0.48 -5.22 -24.19
C THR A 303 -0.86 -5.03 -23.49
N PHE A 304 -1.17 -3.77 -23.13
CA PHE A 304 -2.35 -3.43 -22.34
C PHE A 304 -3.31 -2.45 -23.03
N GLY A 305 -3.00 -1.99 -24.25
CA GLY A 305 -3.82 -1.03 -24.99
C GLY A 305 -3.88 0.35 -24.34
N LEU A 306 -2.86 0.74 -23.57
CA LEU A 306 -2.82 2.04 -22.90
C LEU A 306 -2.17 3.09 -23.78
N THR A 307 -2.84 4.22 -23.97
CA THR A 307 -2.27 5.39 -24.63
C THR A 307 -1.74 6.39 -23.60
N HIS A 308 -0.52 6.88 -23.82
CA HIS A 308 0.13 7.91 -23.02
C HIS A 308 0.57 9.09 -23.91
N PRO A 309 0.08 10.31 -23.65
CA PRO A 309 0.55 11.48 -24.38
C PRO A 309 1.98 11.82 -23.95
N VAL A 310 2.80 12.21 -24.91
CA VAL A 310 4.16 12.72 -24.70
C VAL A 310 4.16 14.16 -25.17
N SER A 311 4.58 15.10 -24.32
CA SER A 311 4.71 16.49 -24.75
C SER A 311 5.83 17.21 -24.02
N SER A 312 6.47 18.14 -24.72
CA SER A 312 7.44 19.05 -24.14
C SER A 312 7.38 20.38 -24.89
N GLU A 313 7.80 21.44 -24.22
CA GLU A 313 7.75 22.80 -24.74
C GLU A 313 9.16 23.37 -24.77
N MET A 314 9.57 23.85 -25.94
CA MET A 314 10.80 24.59 -26.15
C MET A 314 10.48 26.08 -26.21
N ARG A 315 11.36 26.92 -25.64
CA ARG A 315 11.33 28.36 -25.86
C ARG A 315 12.38 28.74 -26.88
N VAL A 316 11.98 29.48 -27.91
CA VAL A 316 12.89 30.04 -28.92
C VAL A 316 13.77 31.09 -28.25
N ALA A 317 15.08 30.97 -28.46
CA ALA A 317 16.06 31.89 -27.91
C ALA A 317 15.97 33.28 -28.57
N LEU A 318 16.49 34.29 -27.88
CA LEU A 318 16.64 35.61 -28.48
C LEU A 318 17.74 35.54 -29.53
N HIS A 319 17.37 35.83 -30.77
CA HIS A 319 18.34 36.08 -31.83
C HIS A 319 19.12 37.33 -31.44
N MET A 320 20.38 37.19 -31.04
CA MET A 320 21.18 38.29 -30.50
C MET A 320 21.68 39.28 -31.56
N MET A 321 21.14 39.24 -32.78
CA MET A 321 21.48 40.18 -33.84
C MET A 321 20.40 41.26 -33.98
N ILE A 322 20.69 42.45 -33.43
CA ILE A 322 19.95 43.67 -33.74
C ILE A 322 20.58 44.26 -35.01
N PRO A 323 19.89 44.32 -36.16
CA PRO A 323 20.38 45.12 -37.30
C PRO A 323 20.32 46.60 -36.90
N LEU A 324 21.47 47.26 -36.80
CA LEU A 324 21.53 48.61 -36.24
C LEU A 324 21.05 49.71 -37.20
N LEU A 325 21.05 49.50 -38.52
CA LEU A 325 20.52 50.44 -39.52
C LEU A 325 20.13 49.75 -40.84
N GLU A 326 18.92 50.01 -41.34
CA GLU A 326 18.60 49.88 -42.76
C GLU A 326 19.05 51.16 -43.50
N GLY A 327 19.94 51.00 -44.47
CA GLY A 327 20.38 52.10 -45.35
C GLY A 327 21.24 51.57 -46.48
N SER A 328 20.90 51.96 -47.72
CA SER A 328 21.63 51.58 -48.93
C SER A 328 23.05 52.17 -48.93
N GLY A 329 24.06 51.41 -48.51
CA GLY A 329 25.46 51.80 -48.77
C GLY A 329 26.57 51.32 -47.85
N ILE A 330 26.38 50.37 -46.94
CA ILE A 330 27.49 49.87 -46.11
C ILE A 330 27.60 48.35 -46.19
N GLU A 331 28.65 47.85 -46.84
CA GLU A 331 29.18 46.49 -46.68
C GLU A 331 30.65 46.58 -46.22
N PRO A 332 31.09 45.74 -45.26
CA PRO A 332 30.35 44.68 -44.57
C PRO A 332 29.60 45.18 -43.31
N PRO A 333 28.54 44.48 -42.86
CA PRO A 333 27.81 44.84 -41.66
C PRO A 333 28.68 44.70 -40.40
N LEU A 334 28.67 45.75 -39.57
CA LEU A 334 29.31 45.78 -38.25
C LEU A 334 28.39 45.12 -37.22
N PHE A 335 28.89 44.10 -36.53
CA PHE A 335 28.21 43.44 -35.42
C PHE A 335 28.85 43.84 -34.08
N LEU A 336 28.02 44.15 -33.07
CA LEU A 336 28.45 44.35 -31.69
C LEU A 336 27.91 43.20 -30.81
N PRO A 337 28.73 42.54 -29.98
CA PRO A 337 28.22 41.62 -28.98
C PRO A 337 27.51 42.41 -27.87
N LEU A 338 26.26 42.05 -27.57
CA LEU A 338 25.54 42.60 -26.42
C LEU A 338 26.11 41.96 -25.15
N ILE A 339 26.90 42.72 -24.39
CA ILE A 339 27.29 42.32 -23.03
C ILE A 339 26.06 42.48 -22.13
N GLU A 340 25.44 41.38 -21.73
CA GLU A 340 24.46 41.41 -20.63
C GLU A 340 25.16 41.95 -19.37
N HIS A 341 24.86 43.19 -18.98
CA HIS A 341 25.12 43.64 -17.63
C HIS A 341 24.22 42.84 -16.68
N ARG A 342 24.72 41.69 -16.20
CA ARG A 342 24.20 41.11 -14.96
C ARG A 342 24.33 42.18 -13.87
N PRO A 343 23.25 42.59 -13.18
CA PRO A 343 23.42 43.35 -11.96
C PRO A 343 24.24 42.49 -10.98
N PRO A 344 25.19 43.09 -10.23
CA PRO A 344 25.96 42.33 -9.24
C PRO A 344 24.99 41.67 -8.25
N PRO A 345 25.29 40.45 -7.77
CA PRO A 345 24.48 39.82 -6.75
C PRO A 345 24.38 40.76 -5.53
N PRO A 346 23.24 40.79 -4.82
CA PRO A 346 23.14 41.57 -3.58
C PRO A 346 24.25 41.12 -2.62
N PRO A 347 24.81 42.04 -1.80
CA PRO A 347 25.84 41.68 -0.84
C PRO A 347 25.33 40.54 0.04
N ALA A 348 26.14 39.48 0.16
CA ALA A 348 25.83 38.35 1.02
C ALA A 348 25.48 38.87 2.42
N ALA A 349 24.33 38.47 2.94
CA ALA A 349 23.99 38.71 4.33
C ALA A 349 25.14 38.20 5.19
N ALA A 350 25.67 39.09 6.05
CA ALA A 350 26.77 38.79 6.94
C ALA A 350 26.48 37.47 7.67
N THR A 351 27.33 36.48 7.44
CA THR A 351 27.34 35.23 8.19
C THR A 351 27.59 35.59 9.66
N PRO A 352 26.75 35.18 10.62
CA PRO A 352 27.07 35.41 12.01
C PRO A 352 28.38 34.68 12.33
N LEU A 353 29.34 35.42 12.88
CA LEU A 353 30.61 34.91 13.37
C LEU A 353 30.37 33.68 14.26
N SER A 354 31.07 32.59 13.97
CA SER A 354 31.08 31.40 14.80
C SER A 354 31.51 31.78 16.24
N PRO A 355 30.86 31.27 17.28
CA PRO A 355 31.29 31.52 18.65
C PRO A 355 32.66 30.85 18.89
N LEU A 356 33.55 31.62 19.53
CA LEU A 356 34.87 31.23 19.98
C LEU A 356 34.83 29.88 20.74
N PRO A 357 35.78 28.94 20.54
CA PRO A 357 35.81 27.71 21.31
C PRO A 357 36.09 28.01 22.79
N THR A 358 35.27 27.45 23.67
CA THR A 358 35.46 27.44 25.12
C THR A 358 36.72 26.64 25.51
N PRO A 359 37.47 27.08 26.53
CA PRO A 359 38.68 26.37 26.96
C PRO A 359 38.32 25.04 27.65
N THR A 360 39.00 23.98 27.23
CA THR A 360 38.97 22.63 27.81
C THR A 360 39.53 22.63 29.24
N PRO A 361 38.89 21.96 30.22
CA PRO A 361 39.47 21.78 31.55
C PRO A 361 40.58 20.69 31.54
N PRO A 362 41.51 20.71 32.51
CA PRO A 362 42.69 19.86 32.48
C PRO A 362 42.36 18.39 32.76
N ALA A 363 43.13 17.51 32.12
CA ALA A 363 43.05 16.06 32.28
C ALA A 363 43.48 15.63 33.69
N ASN A 364 42.67 14.77 34.32
CA ASN A 364 43.00 14.08 35.58
C ASN A 364 43.81 12.81 35.26
N PRO A 365 44.88 12.46 36.01
CA PRO A 365 45.80 11.42 35.59
C PRO A 365 45.40 10.02 36.07
N SER A 366 45.73 9.03 35.22
CA SER A 366 46.15 7.67 35.57
C SER A 366 45.15 6.70 36.20
N ILE A 367 44.75 5.70 35.41
CA ILE A 367 44.48 4.34 35.90
C ILE A 367 45.30 3.37 35.04
N LEU A 368 46.29 2.72 35.67
CA LEU A 368 47.06 1.61 35.10
C LEU A 368 46.15 0.41 34.77
N PRO A 369 46.39 -0.35 33.70
CA PRO A 369 45.83 -1.68 33.57
C PRO A 369 46.69 -2.71 34.33
N THR A 370 46.01 -3.52 35.14
CA THR A 370 46.51 -4.74 35.81
C THR A 370 47.04 -5.78 34.81
N PRO A 371 48.12 -6.54 35.13
CA PRO A 371 48.64 -7.56 34.24
C PRO A 371 47.85 -8.88 34.30
N THR A 372 47.68 -9.48 33.13
CA THR A 372 47.09 -10.81 32.87
C THR A 372 47.97 -11.93 33.46
N PRO A 373 47.41 -12.99 34.07
CA PRO A 373 48.22 -14.10 34.59
C PRO A 373 48.67 -15.06 33.50
N THR A 374 49.94 -15.47 33.58
CA THR A 374 50.61 -16.49 32.77
C THR A 374 50.15 -17.91 33.18
N PRO A 375 49.99 -18.87 32.25
CA PRO A 375 49.66 -20.25 32.62
C PRO A 375 50.91 -21.06 33.01
N THR A 376 50.80 -21.79 34.12
CA THR A 376 51.78 -22.78 34.62
C THR A 376 51.79 -24.03 33.74
N PRO A 377 52.95 -24.65 33.44
CA PRO A 377 52.99 -25.92 32.72
C PRO A 377 52.76 -27.10 33.69
N ALA A 378 51.97 -28.07 33.24
CA ALA A 378 51.81 -29.36 33.91
C ALA A 378 52.98 -30.29 33.55
N GLY A 379 53.60 -30.87 34.57
CA GLY A 379 54.57 -31.96 34.46
C GLY A 379 54.97 -32.46 35.83
N GLY A 380 54.63 -33.72 36.15
CA GLY A 380 54.97 -34.42 37.39
C GLY A 380 53.79 -35.18 37.97
#